data_AF-A0A849UHT9-F1
#
_entry.id   AF-A0A849UHT9-F1
#
_cell.length_a   1.000
_cell.length_b   1.000
_cell.length_c   1.000
_cell.angle_alpha   90.00
_cell.angle_beta   90.00
_cell.angle_gamma   90.00
#
_symmetry.space_group_name_H-M   'P 1'
#
loop_
_entity.id
_entity.type
_entity.pdbx_description
1 polymer ?
#
loop_
_entity_poly.entity_id
_entity_poly.type
_entity_poly.pdbx_seq_one_letter_code
_entity_poly.pdbx_strand_id
1 'polypeptide(L)'
;MQYYRHTFNAMGSPCDIQLFASGELEAKRVAELAVADVQRLEARYSRYREDSFLSEINRVAVIGGKITVDDETAGLMNYAATCYAQSDGMFDITSGILRRAWNFKSNQLPDELQIKRL
;
A
#
# COMPACT_ATOMS: atom_id res chain seq x y z
N MET A 1 -21.06 -14.59 -23.76
CA MET A 1 -20.39 -13.76 -22.74
C MET A 1 -20.94 -12.35 -22.80
N GLN A 2 -21.12 -11.71 -21.66
CA GLN A 2 -21.60 -10.33 -21.50
C GLN A 2 -20.63 -9.55 -20.62
N TYR A 3 -20.57 -8.23 -20.81
CA TYR A 3 -19.76 -7.33 -20.00
C TYR A 3 -20.43 -7.06 -18.65
N TYR A 4 -19.64 -7.10 -17.57
CA TYR A 4 -20.05 -6.78 -16.22
C TYR A 4 -19.04 -5.85 -15.57
N ARG A 5 -19.54 -4.92 -14.75
CA ARG A 5 -18.75 -4.02 -13.91
C ARG A 5 -19.14 -4.21 -12.46
N HIS A 6 -18.16 -4.40 -11.59
CA HIS A 6 -18.34 -4.49 -10.15
C HIS A 6 -17.55 -3.38 -9.48
N THR A 7 -18.24 -2.51 -8.75
CA THR A 7 -17.66 -1.33 -8.11
C THR A 7 -17.53 -1.56 -6.60
N PHE A 8 -16.42 -1.16 -6.00
CA PHE A 8 -16.17 -1.30 -4.56
C PHE A 8 -15.22 -0.21 -4.07
N ASN A 9 -15.01 -0.11 -2.75
CA ASN A 9 -14.00 0.78 -2.18
C ASN A 9 -12.90 -0.05 -1.54
N ALA A 10 -11.64 0.28 -1.82
CA ALA A 10 -10.47 -0.30 -1.18
C ALA A 10 -9.27 0.63 -1.35
N MET A 11 -8.22 0.39 -0.56
CA MET A 11 -6.95 1.15 -0.62
C MET A 11 -7.13 2.67 -0.49
N GLY A 12 -8.18 3.10 0.22
CA GLY A 12 -8.54 4.52 0.38
C GLY A 12 -9.12 5.19 -0.87
N SER A 13 -9.65 4.44 -1.84
CA SER A 13 -10.20 4.97 -3.10
C SER A 13 -11.37 4.13 -3.65
N PRO A 14 -12.20 4.69 -4.56
CA PRO A 14 -13.13 3.90 -5.35
C PRO A 14 -12.39 3.03 -6.38
N CYS A 15 -12.82 1.79 -6.54
CA CYS A 15 -12.24 0.79 -7.44
C CYS A 15 -13.31 0.11 -8.30
N ASP A 16 -12.90 -0.35 -9.48
CA ASP A 16 -13.76 -1.09 -10.41
C ASP A 16 -13.05 -2.36 -10.89
N ILE A 17 -13.79 -3.48 -10.90
CA ILE A 17 -13.43 -4.68 -11.65
C ILE A 17 -14.37 -4.77 -12.84
N GLN A 18 -13.80 -4.90 -14.03
CA GLN A 18 -14.54 -5.04 -15.28
C GLN A 18 -14.15 -6.36 -15.94
N LEU A 19 -15.13 -7.18 -16.29
CA LEU A 19 -14.90 -8.50 -16.86
C LEU A 19 -16.03 -8.91 -17.80
N PHE A 20 -15.74 -9.87 -18.68
CA PHE A 20 -16.76 -10.57 -19.44
C PHE A 20 -17.00 -11.96 -18.83
N ALA A 21 -18.27 -12.36 -18.67
CA ALA A 21 -18.64 -13.66 -18.11
C ALA A 21 -19.85 -14.26 -18.84
N SER A 22 -20.16 -15.52 -18.56
CA SER A 22 -21.31 -16.21 -19.17
C SER A 22 -22.65 -15.79 -18.55
N GLY A 23 -22.62 -15.28 -17.32
CA GLY A 23 -23.78 -14.74 -16.62
C GLY A 23 -23.38 -13.93 -15.38
N GLU A 24 -24.35 -13.21 -14.82
CA GLU A 24 -24.14 -12.28 -13.71
C GLU A 24 -23.63 -12.96 -12.43
N LEU A 25 -24.15 -14.16 -12.11
CA LEU A 25 -23.72 -14.90 -10.92
C LEU A 25 -22.24 -15.29 -10.98
N GLU A 26 -21.78 -15.73 -12.16
CA GLU A 26 -20.37 -16.04 -12.39
C GLU A 26 -19.51 -14.77 -12.30
N ALA A 27 -19.95 -13.69 -12.95
CA ALA A 27 -19.25 -12.41 -12.93
C ALA A 27 -19.05 -11.89 -11.50
N LYS A 28 -20.13 -11.91 -10.71
CA LYS A 28 -20.14 -11.48 -9.32
C LYS A 28 -19.20 -12.33 -8.47
N ARG A 29 -19.27 -13.66 -8.58
CA ARG A 29 -18.41 -14.58 -7.84
C ARG A 29 -16.92 -14.32 -8.12
N VAL A 30 -16.54 -14.12 -9.38
CA VAL A 30 -15.15 -13.85 -9.77
C VAL A 30 -14.70 -12.47 -9.29
N ALA A 31 -15.56 -11.45 -9.41
CA ALA A 31 -15.26 -10.13 -8.90
C ALA A 31 -15.05 -10.14 -7.38
N GLU A 32 -15.89 -10.85 -6.62
CA GLU A 32 -15.78 -10.97 -5.16
C GLU A 32 -14.46 -11.64 -4.73
N LEU A 33 -13.94 -12.61 -5.49
CA LEU A 33 -12.62 -13.19 -5.24
C LEU A 33 -11.49 -12.17 -5.41
N ALA A 34 -11.55 -11.35 -6.46
CA ALA A 34 -10.57 -10.29 -6.68
C ALA A 34 -10.69 -9.17 -5.63
N VAL A 35 -11.91 -8.79 -5.24
CA VAL A 35 -12.14 -7.83 -4.15
C VAL A 35 -11.54 -8.34 -2.83
N ALA A 36 -11.73 -9.62 -2.51
CA ALA A 36 -11.17 -10.22 -1.30
C ALA A 36 -9.64 -10.17 -1.28
N ASP A 37 -8.97 -10.37 -2.42
CA ASP A 37 -7.52 -10.26 -2.51
C ASP A 37 -7.04 -8.80 -2.35
N VAL A 38 -7.73 -7.83 -2.95
CA VAL A 38 -7.41 -6.41 -2.73
C VAL A 38 -7.58 -6.04 -1.25
N GLN A 39 -8.63 -6.52 -0.59
CA GLN A 39 -8.85 -6.29 0.84
C GLN A 39 -7.77 -6.95 1.71
N ARG A 40 -7.29 -8.15 1.32
CA ARG A 40 -6.14 -8.81 1.97
C ARG A 40 -4.88 -7.94 1.86
N LEU A 41 -4.59 -7.40 0.68
CA LEU A 41 -3.45 -6.51 0.45
C LEU A 41 -3.58 -5.21 1.26
N GLU A 42 -4.78 -4.63 1.32
CA GLU A 42 -5.03 -3.41 2.10
C GLU A 42 -4.81 -3.65 3.60
N ALA A 43 -5.36 -4.75 4.14
CA ALA A 43 -5.16 -5.10 5.54
C ALA A 43 -3.67 -5.29 5.87
N ARG A 44 -2.90 -5.89 4.95
CA ARG A 44 -1.49 -6.20 5.13
C ARG A 44 -0.56 -4.99 5.00
N TYR A 45 -0.80 -4.13 4.01
CA TYR A 45 0.12 -3.06 3.63
C TYR A 45 -0.41 -1.65 3.91
N SER A 46 -1.58 -1.51 4.55
CA SER A 46 -2.07 -0.19 4.94
C SER A 46 -1.18 0.42 6.01
N ARG A 47 -0.63 1.59 5.68
CA ARG A 47 0.09 2.49 6.59
C ARG A 47 -0.80 3.19 7.63
N TYR A 48 -2.12 3.11 7.50
CA TYR A 48 -3.09 3.75 8.40
C TYR A 48 -3.63 2.80 9.46
N ARG A 49 -3.34 1.50 9.31
CA ARG A 49 -3.77 0.44 10.21
C ARG A 49 -2.62 0.08 11.14
N GLU A 50 -2.81 0.25 12.44
CA GLU A 50 -1.77 -0.09 13.43
C GLU A 50 -1.52 -1.61 13.51
N ASP A 51 -2.53 -2.41 13.15
CA ASP A 51 -2.51 -3.87 13.13
C ASP A 51 -1.99 -4.48 11.82
N SER A 52 -1.57 -3.65 10.84
CA SER A 52 -1.02 -4.16 9.58
C SER A 52 0.39 -4.72 9.73
N PHE A 53 0.77 -5.63 8.84
CA PHE A 53 2.12 -6.16 8.77
C PHE A 53 3.15 -5.07 8.44
N LEU A 54 2.78 -4.11 7.58
CA LEU A 54 3.63 -2.93 7.32
C LEU A 54 3.90 -2.12 8.60
N SER A 55 2.90 -1.93 9.45
CA SER A 55 3.07 -1.26 10.74
C SER A 55 4.00 -2.05 11.67
N GLU A 56 3.98 -3.38 11.63
CA GLU A 56 4.94 -4.23 12.34
C GLU A 56 6.37 -4.06 11.84
N ILE A 57 6.57 -4.13 10.52
CA ILE A 57 7.88 -3.88 9.89
C ILE A 57 8.45 -2.53 10.34
N ASN A 58 7.63 -1.48 10.31
CA ASN A 58 8.05 -0.14 10.73
C ASN A 58 8.41 -0.08 12.23
N ARG A 59 7.68 -0.77 13.11
CA ARG A 59 8.02 -0.85 14.54
C ARG A 59 9.36 -1.55 14.78
N VAL A 60 9.61 -2.64 14.07
CA VAL A 60 10.90 -3.37 14.16
C VAL A 60 12.05 -2.51 13.63
N ALA A 61 11.84 -1.78 12.52
CA ALA A 61 12.85 -0.90 11.93
C ALA A 61 13.27 0.23 12.89
N VAL A 62 12.34 0.82 13.64
CA VAL A 62 12.62 1.90 14.61
C VAL A 62 13.61 1.48 15.69
N ILE A 63 13.61 0.21 16.09
CA ILE A 63 14.55 -0.32 17.10
C ILE A 63 15.80 -0.97 16.48
N GLY A 64 15.98 -0.87 15.15
CA GLY A 64 17.09 -1.50 14.43
C GLY A 64 17.03 -3.03 14.40
N GLY A 65 15.82 -3.61 14.54
CA GLY A 65 15.61 -5.05 14.59
C GLY A 65 15.62 -5.73 13.21
N LYS A 66 15.28 -7.02 13.20
CA LYS A 66 15.11 -7.83 11.99
C LYS A 66 13.77 -8.54 12.05
N ILE A 67 13.10 -8.64 10.91
CA ILE A 67 11.83 -9.35 10.76
C ILE A 67 11.90 -10.23 9.52
N THR A 68 11.37 -11.44 9.62
CA THR A 68 11.21 -12.36 8.49
C THR A 68 9.93 -11.99 7.75
N VAL A 69 10.00 -11.97 6.42
CA VAL A 69 8.85 -11.70 5.56
C VAL A 69 8.63 -12.87 4.61
N ASP A 70 7.43 -13.00 4.04
CA ASP A 70 7.14 -14.01 3.02
C ASP A 70 7.63 -13.59 1.63
N ASP A 71 7.54 -14.51 0.67
CA ASP A 71 8.04 -14.31 -0.70
C ASP A 71 7.34 -13.15 -1.41
N GLU A 72 6.03 -12.95 -1.19
CA GLU A 72 5.27 -11.82 -1.76
C GLU A 72 5.84 -10.49 -1.25
N THR A 73 6.02 -10.36 0.07
CA THR A 73 6.57 -9.15 0.68
C THR A 73 8.02 -8.92 0.24
N ALA A 74 8.84 -9.97 0.23
CA ALA A 74 10.23 -9.90 -0.21
C ALA A 74 10.33 -9.44 -1.67
N GLY A 75 9.48 -9.99 -2.55
CA GLY A 75 9.39 -9.59 -3.95
C GLY A 75 9.04 -8.11 -4.11
N LEU A 76 8.04 -7.61 -3.36
CA LEU A 76 7.65 -6.20 -3.37
C LEU A 76 8.78 -5.28 -2.88
N MET A 77 9.46 -5.65 -1.79
CA MET A 77 10.59 -4.87 -1.25
C MET A 77 11.77 -4.83 -2.22
N ASN A 78 12.10 -5.96 -2.86
CA ASN A 78 13.16 -6.04 -3.86
C ASN A 78 12.83 -5.20 -5.11
N TYR A 79 11.57 -5.22 -5.54
CA TYR A 79 11.11 -4.38 -6.64
C TYR A 79 11.19 -2.89 -6.28
N ALA A 80 10.75 -2.50 -5.09
CA ALA A 80 10.87 -1.12 -4.62
C ALA A 80 12.33 -0.65 -4.54
N ALA A 81 13.26 -1.51 -4.09
CA ALA A 81 14.68 -1.22 -4.09
C ALA A 81 15.24 -1.04 -5.53
N THR A 82 14.75 -1.84 -6.47
CA THR A 82 15.07 -1.68 -7.90
C THR A 82 14.59 -0.33 -8.42
N CYS A 83 13.35 0.06 -8.12
CA CYS A 83 12.79 1.35 -8.50
C CYS A 83 13.56 2.52 -7.87
N TYR A 84 13.98 2.41 -6.60
CA TYR A 84 14.82 3.41 -5.94
C TYR A 84 16.13 3.62 -6.70
N ALA A 85 16.83 2.52 -7.02
CA ALA A 85 18.10 2.59 -7.76
C ALA A 85 17.92 3.13 -9.18
N GLN A 86 16.89 2.69 -9.91
CA GLN A 86 16.64 3.12 -11.30
C GLN A 86 16.16 4.56 -11.41
N SER A 87 15.65 5.13 -10.33
CA SER A 87 15.15 6.51 -10.29
C SER A 87 16.14 7.49 -9.67
N ASP A 88 17.40 7.09 -9.45
CA ASP A 88 18.41 7.88 -8.74
C ASP A 88 17.90 8.39 -7.36
N GLY A 89 17.17 7.53 -6.65
CA GLY A 89 16.62 7.81 -5.33
C GLY A 89 15.29 8.57 -5.31
N MET A 90 14.68 8.88 -6.47
CA MET A 90 13.42 9.62 -6.52
C MET A 90 12.20 8.78 -6.11
N PHE A 91 12.25 7.46 -6.29
CA PHE A 91 11.24 6.51 -5.81
C PHE A 91 11.70 5.87 -4.49
N ASP A 92 11.40 6.52 -3.36
CA ASP A 92 11.80 6.03 -2.03
C ASP A 92 10.58 5.67 -1.17
N ILE A 93 10.39 4.37 -0.93
CA ILE A 93 9.30 3.85 -0.09
C ILE A 93 9.53 4.11 1.42
N THR A 94 10.74 4.50 1.83
CA THR A 94 11.09 4.83 3.22
C THR A 94 10.83 6.30 3.58
N SER A 95 10.58 7.14 2.57
CA SER A 95 10.20 8.56 2.73
C SER A 95 8.94 8.79 3.57
N GLY A 96 8.21 7.74 3.95
CA GLY A 96 7.02 7.79 4.79
C GLY A 96 7.20 8.53 6.12
N ILE A 97 8.42 8.54 6.69
CA ILE A 97 8.75 9.28 7.93
C ILE A 97 8.56 10.79 7.79
N LEU A 98 8.74 11.34 6.58
CA LEU A 98 8.59 12.78 6.29
C LEU A 98 7.18 13.28 6.57
N ARG A 99 6.15 12.40 6.57
CA ARG A 99 4.79 12.80 6.95
C ARG A 99 4.66 13.35 8.38
N ARG A 100 5.65 13.13 9.25
CA ARG A 100 5.72 13.77 10.57
C ARG A 100 6.03 15.26 10.49
N ALA A 101 6.75 15.69 9.46
CA ALA A 101 7.02 17.09 9.16
C ALA A 101 5.91 17.70 8.29
N TRP A 102 5.51 17.04 7.20
CA TRP A 102 4.47 17.54 6.29
C TRP A 102 3.07 17.07 6.70
N ASN A 103 2.43 17.84 7.58
CA ASN A 103 1.02 17.68 7.92
C ASN A 103 0.12 18.51 7.00
N PHE A 104 -0.45 17.90 5.97
CA PHE A 104 -1.34 18.59 5.04
C PHE A 104 -2.63 19.16 5.66
N LYS A 105 -2.96 18.82 6.91
CA LYS A 105 -4.10 19.41 7.64
C LYS A 105 -3.76 20.70 8.38
N SER A 106 -2.48 20.96 8.71
CA SER A 106 -2.09 22.13 9.50
C SER A 106 -1.92 23.39 8.67
N ASN A 107 -1.84 23.27 7.34
CA ASN A 107 -1.54 24.37 6.41
C ASN A 107 -0.28 25.18 6.78
N GLN A 108 0.68 24.52 7.44
CA GLN A 108 1.95 25.09 7.85
C GLN A 108 3.08 24.31 7.21
N LEU A 109 4.12 25.03 6.77
CA LEU A 109 5.35 24.40 6.30
C LEU A 109 6.17 23.91 7.50
N PRO A 110 6.83 22.75 7.41
CA PRO A 110 7.74 22.30 8.44
C PRO A 110 8.98 23.18 8.53
N ASP A 111 9.52 23.28 9.74
CA ASP A 111 10.81 23.93 9.99
C ASP A 111 11.98 23.05 9.51
N GLU A 112 13.07 23.67 9.07
CA GLU A 112 14.24 22.94 8.55
C GLU A 112 14.89 22.02 9.59
N LEU A 113 14.91 22.41 10.87
CA LEU A 113 15.42 21.58 11.96
C LEU A 113 14.52 20.36 12.20
N GLN A 114 13.21 20.49 11.98
CA GLN A 114 12.29 19.37 12.08
C GLN A 114 12.56 18.35 10.98
N ILE A 115 12.79 18.80 9.75
CA ILE A 115 13.08 17.92 8.61
C ILE A 115 14.40 17.17 8.84
N LYS A 116 15.47 17.86 9.26
CA LYS A 116 16.80 17.26 9.46
C LYS A 116 16.87 16.23 10.61
N ARG A 117 15.87 16.20 11.49
CA ARG A 117 15.79 15.25 12.61
C ARG A 117 15.06 13.95 12.25
N LEU A 118 14.39 13.91 11.10
CA LEU A 118 13.71 12.73 10.57
C LEU A 118 14.68 11.91 9.72
#